data_AF-A0A1G8WPQ3-F1
#
_entry.id   AF-A0A1G8WPQ3-F1
#
_cell.length_a   1.000
_cell.length_b   1.000
_cell.length_c   1.000
_cell.angle_alpha   90.00
_cell.angle_beta   90.00
_cell.angle_gamma   90.00
#
_symmetry.space_group_name_H-M   'P 1'
#
loop_
_entity.id
_entity.type
_entity.pdbx_description
1 polymer ?
#
loop_
_entity_poly.entity_id
_entity_poly.type
_entity_poly.pdbx_seq_one_letter_code
_entity_poly.pdbx_strand_id
1 'polypeptide(L)' 'MRRDLNDGGGESLGFGLALTAVQVLVYFTFVLMCCFNARGMAFTVPVLDIPFAFAFGLLVILCGIVLTVIYVVQTNRMDG' A
#
# COMPACT_ATOMS: atom_id res chain seq x y z
N MET A 1 -0.27 -29.99 -31.12
CA MET A 1 0.78 -29.18 -30.47
C MET A 1 0.08 -28.21 -29.53
N ARG A 2 0.32 -28.40 -28.24
CA ARG A 2 -0.56 -28.08 -27.10
C ARG A 2 -0.48 -26.58 -26.75
N ARG A 3 -1.58 -25.84 -26.93
CA ARG A 3 -1.76 -24.44 -26.46
C ARG A 3 -2.47 -24.49 -25.10
N ASP A 4 -1.76 -24.96 -24.09
CA ASP A 4 -2.23 -24.98 -22.69
C ASP A 4 -1.27 -24.15 -21.82
N LEU A 5 -0.94 -22.94 -22.26
CA LEU A 5 0.03 -22.05 -21.63
C LEU A 5 -0.64 -20.75 -21.14
N ASN A 6 -1.87 -20.82 -20.64
CA ASN A 6 -2.57 -19.63 -20.13
C ASN A 6 -3.58 -19.87 -18.99
N ASP A 7 -3.46 -20.92 -18.19
CA ASP A 7 -4.40 -21.16 -17.10
C ASP A 7 -3.77 -20.93 -15.71
N GLY A 8 -4.24 -19.88 -15.03
CA GLY A 8 -4.23 -19.74 -13.57
C GLY A 8 -3.05 -19.00 -12.90
N GLY A 9 -1.83 -19.05 -13.44
CA GLY A 9 -0.65 -18.51 -12.75
C GLY A 9 -0.51 -16.97 -12.78
N GLY A 10 -1.15 -16.31 -13.74
CA GLY A 10 -1.02 -14.86 -13.96
C GLY A 10 -1.97 -14.00 -13.11
N GLU A 11 -3.08 -14.55 -12.63
CA GLU A 11 -4.10 -13.79 -11.91
C GLU A 11 -3.64 -13.34 -10.53
N SER A 12 -3.04 -14.24 -9.74
CA SER A 12 -2.48 -13.89 -8.42
C SER A 12 -1.28 -12.94 -8.55
N LEU A 13 -0.43 -13.15 -9.56
CA LEU A 13 0.74 -12.31 -9.80
C LEU A 13 0.37 -10.90 -10.26
N GLY A 14 -0.63 -10.78 -11.14
CA GLY A 14 -1.17 -9.49 -11.59
C GLY A 14 -1.85 -8.71 -10.45
N PHE A 15 -2.60 -9.40 -9.59
CA PHE A 15 -3.24 -8.80 -8.42
C PHE A 15 -2.21 -8.29 -7.40
N GLY A 16 -1.20 -9.09 -7.07
CA GLY A 16 -0.11 -8.66 -6.19
C GLY A 16 0.70 -7.48 -6.74
N LEU A 17 0.93 -7.46 -8.07
CA LEU A 17 1.58 -6.33 -8.73
C LEU A 17 0.74 -5.05 -8.66
N ALA A 18 -0.58 -5.15 -8.86
CA ALA A 18 -1.48 -4.01 -8.76
C ALA A 18 -1.52 -3.43 -7.34
N LEU A 19 -1.61 -4.27 -6.31
CA LEU A 19 -1.58 -3.82 -4.92
C LEU A 19 -0.24 -3.15 -4.55
N THR A 20 0.86 -3.69 -5.07
CA THR A 20 2.19 -3.09 -4.90
C THR A 20 2.28 -1.73 -5.57
N ALA A 21 1.75 -1.59 -6.79
CA ALA A 21 1.70 -0.31 -7.49
C ALA A 21 0.88 0.74 -6.72
N VAL A 22 -0.26 0.33 -6.13
CA VAL A 22 -1.05 1.19 -5.25
C VAL A 22 -0.23 1.64 -4.03
N GLN A 23 0.46 0.71 -3.37
CA GLN A 23 1.29 1.05 -2.20
C GLN A 23 2.43 2.02 -2.56
N VAL A 24 3.06 1.84 -3.72
CA VAL A 24 4.10 2.75 -4.23
C VAL A 24 3.50 4.15 -4.47
N LEU A 25 2.33 4.27 -5.08
CA LEU A 25 1.66 5.55 -5.30
C LEU A 25 1.30 6.26 -3.98
N VAL A 26 0.80 5.51 -3.00
CA VAL A 26 0.49 6.05 -1.66
C VAL A 26 1.77 6.56 -0.98
N TYR A 27 2.87 5.80 -1.06
CA TYR A 27 4.15 6.20 -0.51
C TYR A 27 4.69 7.48 -1.19
N PHE A 28 4.69 7.55 -2.52
CA PHE A 28 5.12 8.76 -3.23
C PHE A 28 4.22 9.97 -2.92
N THR A 29 2.92 9.77 -2.75
CA THR A 29 2.00 10.84 -2.34
C THR A 29 2.37 11.39 -0.96
N PHE A 30 2.72 10.52 -0.01
CA PHE A 30 3.23 10.93 1.29
C PHE A 30 4.54 11.73 1.18
N VAL A 31 5.50 11.24 0.39
CA VAL A 31 6.77 11.95 0.15
C VAL A 31 6.52 13.34 -0.45
N LEU A 32 5.64 13.45 -1.45
CA LEU A 32 5.27 14.72 -2.05
C LEU A 32 4.61 15.66 -1.03
N MET A 33 3.70 15.15 -0.18
CA MET A 33 3.10 15.96 0.88
C MET A 33 4.15 16.44 1.91
N CYS A 34 5.10 15.59 2.29
CA CYS A 34 6.22 15.98 3.15
C CYS A 34 7.07 17.09 2.52
N CYS A 35 7.39 16.99 1.23
CA CYS A 35 8.24 17.96 0.54
C CYS A 35 7.55 19.29 0.25
N PHE A 36 6.32 19.26 -0.27
CA PHE A 36 5.60 20.46 -0.72
C PHE A 36 4.78 21.13 0.38
N ASN A 37 4.38 20.38 1.41
CA ASN A 37 3.57 20.89 2.52
C ASN A 37 4.24 20.66 3.88
N ALA A 38 5.56 20.85 3.93
CA ALA A 38 6.38 20.69 5.13
C ALA A 38 5.88 21.54 6.31
N ARG A 39 5.36 22.75 6.05
CA ARG A 39 4.81 23.64 7.08
C ARG A 39 3.50 23.09 7.68
N GLY A 40 2.63 22.49 6.87
CA GLY A 40 1.43 21.81 7.35
C GLY A 40 1.75 20.52 8.11
N MET A 41 2.81 19.82 7.72
CA MET A 41 3.25 18.58 8.38
C MET A 41 4.02 18.79 9.69
N ALA A 42 4.60 19.97 9.89
CA ALA A 42 5.22 20.38 11.15
C ALA A 42 4.18 20.73 12.24
N PHE A 43 2.89 20.78 11.90
CA PHE A 43 1.85 20.93 12.92
C PHE A 43 1.84 19.71 13.84
N THR A 44 1.85 19.98 15.14
CA THR A 44 1.72 18.96 16.17
C THR A 44 0.27 18.57 16.30
N VAL A 45 -0.01 17.26 16.33
CA VAL A 45 -1.36 16.75 16.59
C VAL A 45 -1.66 16.95 18.08
N PRO A 46 -2.66 17.77 18.47
CA PRO A 46 -2.82 18.23 19.86
C PRO A 46 -3.13 17.11 20.87
N VAL A 47 -3.53 15.93 20.40
CA VAL A 47 -3.85 14.78 21.26
C VAL A 47 -2.63 13.90 21.57
N LEU A 48 -1.62 13.84 20.67
CA LEU A 48 -0.48 12.92 20.79
C LEU A 48 0.88 13.62 20.93
N ASP A 49 0.94 14.95 20.80
CA ASP A 49 2.19 15.74 20.81
C ASP A 49 3.24 15.30 19.76
N ILE A 50 2.80 14.56 18.74
CA ILE A 50 3.63 14.12 17.62
C ILE A 50 3.46 15.05 16.41
N PRO A 51 4.49 15.23 15.57
CA PRO A 51 4.33 15.91 14.29
C PRO A 51 3.38 15.15 13.39
N PHE A 52 2.52 15.87 12.66
CA PHE A 52 1.55 15.28 11.74
C PHE A 52 2.20 14.37 10.69
N ALA A 53 3.44 14.69 10.28
CA ALA A 53 4.26 13.83 9.42
C ALA A 53 4.41 12.39 9.94
N PHE A 54 4.60 12.23 11.26
CA PHE A 54 4.79 10.92 11.88
C PHE A 54 3.48 10.13 11.88
N ALA A 55 2.37 10.78 12.24
CA ALA A 55 1.05 10.17 12.19
C ALA A 55 0.68 9.72 10.76
N PHE A 56 0.97 10.54 9.76
CA PHE A 56 0.71 10.23 8.36
C PHE A 56 1.62 9.09 7.85
N GLY A 57 2.89 9.07 8.26
CA GLY A 57 3.79 7.95 7.98
C GLY A 57 3.28 6.62 8.55
N LEU A 58 2.77 6.62 9.78
CA LEU A 58 2.12 5.45 10.38
C LEU A 58 0.89 4.99 9.59
N LEU A 59 0.09 5.93 9.09
CA LEU A 59 -1.08 5.63 8.27
C LEU A 59 -0.68 4.95 6.95
N VAL A 60 0.40 5.39 6.30
CA VAL A 60 0.93 4.76 5.08
C VAL A 60 1.41 3.32 5.35
N ILE A 61 2.07 3.09 6.48
CA ILE A 61 2.50 1.75 6.91
C ILE A 61 1.28 0.85 7.15
N LEU A 62 0.29 1.34 7.90
CA LEU A 62 -0.98 0.63 8.15
C LEU A 62 -1.69 0.27 6.84
N CYS A 63 -1.74 1.19 5.88
CA CYS A 63 -2.31 0.94 4.56
C CYS A 63 -1.59 -0.21 3.84
N GLY A 64 -0.26 -0.25 3.88
CA GLY A 64 0.53 -1.33 3.29
C GLY A 64 0.30 -2.68 3.96
N ILE A 65 0.16 -2.70 5.28
CA ILE A 65 -0.21 -3.93 6.02
C ILE A 65 -1.58 -4.42 5.58
N VAL A 66 -2.58 -3.54 5.50
CA VAL A 66 -3.94 -3.90 5.06
C VAL A 66 -3.94 -4.46 3.64
N LEU A 67 -3.24 -3.82 2.71
CA LEU A 67 -3.11 -4.32 1.33
C LEU A 67 -2.45 -5.70 1.29
N THR A 68 -1.42 -5.92 2.11
CA THR A 68 -0.74 -7.22 2.21
C THR A 68 -1.66 -8.30 2.79
N VAL A 69 -2.44 -7.97 3.82
CA VAL A 69 -3.43 -8.89 4.39
C VAL A 69 -4.49 -9.24 3.36
N ILE A 70 -5.02 -8.26 2.62
CA ILE A 70 -5.99 -8.49 1.54
C ILE A 70 -5.41 -9.42 0.47
N TYR A 71 -4.15 -9.20 0.08
CA TYR A 71 -3.45 -10.07 -0.87
C TYR A 71 -3.39 -11.51 -0.36
N VAL A 72 -2.92 -11.72 0.87
CA VAL A 72 -2.76 -13.06 1.47
C VAL A 72 -4.11 -13.77 1.64
N VAL A 73 -5.15 -13.04 2.06
CA VAL A 73 -6.50 -13.61 2.20
C VAL A 73 -7.08 -13.99 0.84
N GLN A 74 -6.94 -13.14 -0.17
CA GLN A 74 -7.44 -13.43 -1.52
C GLN A 74 -6.70 -14.62 -2.14
N THR A 75 -5.37 -14.65 -2.10
CA THR A 75 -4.61 -15.77 -2.67
C THR A 75 -4.96 -17.09 -1.97
N ASN A 76 -5.07 -17.10 -0.64
CA ASN A 76 -5.45 -18.30 0.11
C ASN A 76 -6.88 -18.77 -0.20
N ARG A 77 -7.79 -17.88 -0.63
CA ARG A 77 -9.15 -18.24 -1.06
C ARG A 77 -9.22 -18.76 -2.49
N MET A 78 -8.23 -18.46 -3.31
CA MET A 78 -8.13 -18.96 -4.68
C MET A 78 -7.44 -20.33 -4.73
N ASP A 79 -6.58 -20.63 -3.76
CA ASP A 79 -5.85 -21.89 -3.65
C ASP A 79 -6.64 -23.03 -2.95
N GLY A 80 -7.78 -22.73 -2.30
CA GLY A 80 -8.60 -23.71 -1.55
C GLY A 80 -9.97 -23.94 -2.17
#